data_AF-A0A4Q6AD99-F1
#
_entry.id   AF-A0A4Q6AD99-F1
#
_cell.length_a   1.000
_cell.length_b   1.000
_cell.length_c   1.000
_cell.angle_alpha   90.00
_cell.angle_beta   90.00
_cell.angle_gamma   90.00
#
_symmetry.space_group_name_H-M   'P 1'
#
loop_
_entity.id
_entity.type
_entity.pdbx_description
1 polymer ?
#
loop_
_entity_poly.entity_id
_entity_poly.type
_entity_poly.pdbx_seq_one_letter_code
_entity_poly.pdbx_strand_id
1 'polypeptide(L)'
;MKRSLLILFTLFLSKILLAEHITGGEMYYTYLGSTPEGHKYQITLKLFRHCLGNGAQLDNTAAIGIFNKSTGGMIWTQRVPMQTRDELRLSSPGPCVTNAPEVCYQVGFYEFTVELPESLNGYTVSYQRCCRIFGINNLINSGGSGATYLADIPGTN
;
A
#
# COMPACT_ATOMS: atom_id res chain seq x y z
N MET A 1 32.33 20.36 30.94
CA MET A 1 32.83 20.89 29.64
C MET A 1 32.99 19.80 28.58
N LYS A 2 33.83 18.77 28.77
CA LYS A 2 34.06 17.71 27.75
C LYS A 2 32.79 16.94 27.32
N ARG A 3 31.91 16.59 28.27
CA ARG A 3 30.63 15.90 27.97
C ARG A 3 29.63 16.80 27.22
N SER A 4 29.60 18.09 27.54
CA SER A 4 28.74 19.07 26.86
C SER A 4 29.17 19.31 25.41
N LEU A 5 30.48 19.35 25.14
CA LEU A 5 31.01 19.42 23.77
C LEU A 5 30.67 18.18 22.94
N LEU A 6 30.74 16.99 23.55
CA LEU A 6 30.41 15.74 22.86
C LEU A 6 28.92 15.70 22.45
N ILE A 7 28.01 16.13 23.34
CA ILE A 7 26.57 16.21 23.06
C ILE A 7 26.30 17.21 21.94
N LEU A 8 26.93 18.39 21.99
CA LEU A 8 26.79 19.40 20.94
C LEU A 8 27.30 18.88 19.59
N PHE A 9 28.44 18.19 19.58
CA PHE A 9 29.00 17.56 18.37
C PHE A 9 28.07 16.50 17.78
N THR A 10 27.44 15.66 18.61
CA THR A 10 26.46 14.67 18.14
C THR A 10 25.18 15.29 17.58
N LEU A 11 24.75 16.45 18.08
CA LEU A 11 23.57 17.16 17.54
C LEU A 11 23.84 17.71 16.13
N PHE A 12 25.06 18.17 15.86
CA PHE A 12 25.48 18.63 14.51
C PHE A 12 25.65 17.49 13.49
N LEU A 13 25.68 16.24 13.93
CA LEU A 13 25.72 15.06 13.06
C LEU A 13 24.32 14.56 12.66
N SER A 14 23.25 15.13 13.19
CA SER A 14 21.88 14.75 12.82
C SER A 14 21.54 15.24 11.41
N LYS A 15 21.15 14.32 10.53
CA LYS A 15 20.63 14.64 9.20
C LYS A 15 19.10 14.66 9.24
N ILE A 16 18.50 15.61 8.54
CA ILE A 16 17.05 15.57 8.25
C ILE A 16 16.81 14.39 7.32
N LEU A 17 16.01 13.43 7.78
CA LEU A 17 15.51 12.34 6.94
C LEU A 17 14.37 12.86 6.07
N LEU A 18 14.59 12.95 4.77
CA LEU A 18 13.56 13.21 3.77
C LEU A 18 13.15 11.88 3.16
N ALA A 19 12.14 11.23 3.76
CA ALA A 19 11.51 10.07 3.17
C ALA A 19 10.24 10.50 2.41
N GLU A 20 10.21 10.31 1.10
CA GLU A 20 8.95 10.29 0.34
C GLU A 20 8.33 8.87 0.41
N HIS A 21 7.03 8.74 0.17
CA HIS A 21 6.31 7.48 0.46
C HIS A 21 5.52 6.96 -0.75
N ILE A 22 4.71 5.93 -0.52
CA ILE A 22 3.81 5.34 -1.53
C ILE A 22 2.88 6.43 -2.06
N THR A 23 2.85 6.57 -3.38
CA THR A 23 2.03 7.57 -4.09
C THR A 23 0.57 7.14 -4.15
N GLY A 24 0.32 5.83 -4.24
CA GLY A 24 -1.02 5.26 -4.26
C GLY A 24 -0.99 3.74 -4.21
N GLY A 25 -2.16 3.13 -4.32
CA GLY A 25 -2.31 1.69 -4.31
C GLY A 25 -3.73 1.29 -4.66
N GLU A 26 -3.89 0.01 -5.01
CA GLU A 26 -5.17 -0.63 -5.21
C GLU A 26 -5.15 -2.01 -4.57
N MET A 27 -6.27 -2.40 -3.99
CA MET A 27 -6.48 -3.73 -3.45
C MET A 27 -7.76 -4.28 -4.08
N TYR A 28 -7.67 -5.49 -4.62
CA TYR A 28 -8.79 -6.17 -5.23
C TYR A 28 -8.65 -7.69 -5.06
N TYR A 29 -9.69 -8.40 -5.46
CA TYR A 29 -9.70 -9.85 -5.44
C TYR A 29 -10.29 -10.41 -6.74
N THR A 30 -9.88 -11.62 -7.07
CA THR A 30 -10.48 -12.46 -8.10
C THR A 30 -11.07 -13.68 -7.43
N TYR A 31 -12.35 -13.95 -7.68
CA TYR A 31 -12.99 -15.18 -7.23
C TYR A 31 -12.51 -16.35 -8.09
N LEU A 32 -11.99 -17.40 -7.44
CA LEU A 32 -11.43 -18.59 -8.12
C LEU A 32 -12.39 -19.79 -8.12
N GLY A 33 -13.46 -19.76 -7.32
CA GLY A 33 -14.45 -20.83 -7.25
C GLY A 33 -14.79 -21.28 -5.83
N SER A 34 -15.75 -22.17 -5.72
CA SER A 34 -16.16 -22.80 -4.46
C SER A 34 -15.29 -24.00 -4.12
N THR A 35 -15.13 -24.27 -2.84
CA THR A 35 -14.46 -25.42 -2.25
C THR A 35 -15.41 -26.09 -1.25
N PRO A 36 -15.14 -27.33 -0.80
CA PRO A 36 -15.92 -27.96 0.27
C PRO A 36 -15.94 -27.14 1.57
N GLU A 37 -14.89 -26.37 1.86
CA GLU A 37 -14.78 -25.55 3.06
C GLU A 37 -15.23 -24.07 2.88
N GLY A 38 -15.59 -23.65 1.66
CA GLY A 38 -16.13 -22.32 1.37
C GLY A 38 -15.81 -21.81 -0.03
N HIS A 39 -15.03 -20.73 -0.10
CA HIS A 39 -14.73 -20.00 -1.33
C HIS A 39 -13.26 -19.63 -1.44
N LYS A 40 -12.70 -19.79 -2.63
CA LYS A 40 -11.29 -19.50 -2.92
C LYS A 40 -11.14 -18.18 -3.66
N TYR A 41 -10.21 -17.35 -3.20
CA TYR A 41 -9.95 -16.03 -3.75
C TYR A 41 -8.46 -15.80 -3.99
N GLN A 42 -8.10 -15.18 -5.11
CA GLN A 42 -6.79 -14.56 -5.30
C GLN A 42 -6.89 -13.09 -4.88
N ILE A 43 -6.11 -12.70 -3.89
CA ILE A 43 -6.03 -11.33 -3.43
C ILE A 43 -4.81 -10.68 -4.07
N THR A 44 -4.98 -9.48 -4.63
CA THR A 44 -3.89 -8.68 -5.18
C THR A 44 -3.88 -7.30 -4.54
N LEU A 45 -2.72 -6.91 -4.01
CA LEU A 45 -2.39 -5.53 -3.68
C LEU A 45 -1.38 -5.03 -4.70
N LYS A 46 -1.65 -3.86 -5.31
CA LYS A 46 -0.64 -3.09 -6.04
C LYS A 46 -0.31 -1.82 -5.28
N LEU A 47 0.98 -1.51 -5.17
CA LEU A 47 1.46 -0.26 -4.59
C LEU A 47 2.24 0.52 -5.64
N PHE A 48 1.95 1.82 -5.76
CA PHE A 48 2.55 2.72 -6.73
C PHE A 48 3.54 3.67 -6.03
N ARG A 49 4.73 3.81 -6.61
CA ARG A 49 5.78 4.74 -6.17
C ARG A 49 6.29 5.54 -7.36
N HIS A 50 6.42 6.85 -7.24
CA HIS A 50 7.02 7.66 -8.30
C HIS A 50 8.47 7.23 -8.62
N CYS A 51 8.82 7.07 -9.90
CA CYS A 51 10.15 6.57 -10.31
C CYS A 51 11.29 7.49 -9.86
N LEU A 52 11.11 8.80 -10.05
CA LEU A 52 12.13 9.82 -9.78
C LEU A 52 12.09 10.31 -8.32
N GLY A 53 11.24 9.70 -7.48
CA GLY A 53 11.18 10.04 -6.07
C GLY A 53 12.43 9.56 -5.32
N ASN A 54 12.93 10.38 -4.40
CA ASN A 54 14.00 10.03 -3.47
C ASN A 54 13.49 9.26 -2.24
N GLY A 55 12.19 8.95 -2.20
CA GLY A 55 11.55 8.29 -1.08
C GLY A 55 11.81 6.81 -0.88
N ALA A 56 11.17 6.28 0.16
CA ALA A 56 11.14 4.88 0.55
C ALA A 56 10.84 3.98 -0.65
N GLN A 57 11.54 2.85 -0.72
CA GLN A 57 11.25 1.81 -1.70
C GLN A 57 9.89 1.15 -1.40
N LEU A 58 9.38 0.41 -2.38
CA LEU A 58 8.29 -0.54 -2.18
C LEU A 58 8.74 -1.59 -1.14
N ASP A 59 7.85 -1.94 -0.21
CA ASP A 59 8.21 -2.88 0.86
C ASP A 59 8.43 -4.27 0.28
N ASN A 60 9.46 -4.99 0.72
CA ASN A 60 9.65 -6.38 0.27
C ASN A 60 8.50 -7.30 0.73
N THR A 61 7.78 -6.91 1.80
CA THR A 61 6.59 -7.62 2.28
C THR A 61 5.50 -6.65 2.72
N ALA A 62 4.23 -6.96 2.40
CA ALA A 62 3.05 -6.21 2.80
C ALA A 62 2.27 -6.96 3.90
N ALA A 63 2.00 -6.31 5.04
CA ALA A 63 1.20 -6.90 6.11
C ALA A 63 -0.31 -6.73 5.79
N ILE A 64 -0.94 -7.80 5.32
CA ILE A 64 -2.34 -7.80 4.87
C ILE A 64 -3.18 -8.56 5.90
N GLY A 65 -4.35 -8.03 6.22
CA GLY A 65 -5.34 -8.68 7.11
C GLY A 65 -6.69 -8.87 6.42
N ILE A 66 -7.42 -9.92 6.82
CA ILE A 66 -8.80 -10.18 6.39
C ILE A 66 -9.69 -10.18 7.63
N PHE A 67 -10.78 -9.44 7.57
CA PHE A 67 -11.71 -9.22 8.66
C PHE A 67 -13.10 -9.72 8.28
N ASN A 68 -13.75 -10.45 9.20
CA ASN A 68 -15.13 -10.87 9.03
C ASN A 68 -16.06 -9.68 9.29
N LYS A 69 -16.95 -9.36 8.36
CA LYS A 69 -17.85 -8.19 8.46
C LYS A 69 -18.94 -8.35 9.52
N SER A 70 -19.33 -9.58 9.86
CA SER A 70 -20.32 -9.85 10.91
C SER A 70 -19.78 -9.61 12.31
N THR A 71 -18.52 -10.02 12.56
CA THR A 71 -17.93 -9.96 13.91
C THR A 71 -16.94 -8.81 14.09
N GLY A 72 -16.45 -8.22 13.00
CA GLY A 72 -15.33 -7.27 13.00
C GLY A 72 -13.97 -7.92 13.32
N GLY A 73 -13.94 -9.23 13.56
CA GLY A 73 -12.73 -9.97 13.95
C GLY A 73 -11.79 -10.19 12.76
N MET A 74 -10.49 -10.06 13.01
CA MET A 74 -9.45 -10.49 12.07
C MET A 74 -9.40 -12.02 12.04
N ILE A 75 -9.59 -12.61 10.86
CA ILE A 75 -9.60 -14.06 10.66
C ILE A 75 -8.34 -14.57 9.95
N TRP A 76 -7.58 -13.66 9.33
CA TRP A 76 -6.35 -13.99 8.63
C TRP A 76 -5.41 -12.78 8.64
N THR A 77 -4.12 -13.04 8.76
CA THR A 77 -3.08 -12.01 8.63
C THR A 77 -1.76 -12.64 8.19
N GLN A 78 -1.08 -12.01 7.24
CA GLN A 78 0.25 -12.45 6.80
C GLN A 78 1.06 -11.29 6.23
N ARG A 79 2.39 -11.43 6.30
CA ARG A 79 3.32 -10.63 5.52
C ARG A 79 3.49 -11.28 4.14
N VAL A 80 2.84 -10.72 3.13
CA VAL A 80 2.85 -11.21 1.75
C VAL A 80 4.08 -10.64 1.04
N PRO A 81 4.96 -11.46 0.45
CA PRO A 81 6.12 -10.96 -0.28
C PRO A 81 5.73 -10.28 -1.59
N MET A 82 6.52 -9.29 -2.00
CA MET A 82 6.40 -8.71 -3.35
C MET A 82 6.82 -9.76 -4.37
N GLN A 83 5.96 -10.04 -5.35
CA GLN A 83 6.22 -11.02 -6.40
C GLN A 83 6.95 -10.39 -7.59
N THR A 84 6.40 -9.27 -8.09
CA THR A 84 6.95 -8.55 -9.24
C THR A 84 7.02 -7.06 -8.96
N ARG A 85 7.92 -6.40 -9.68
CA ARG A 85 8.08 -4.94 -9.70
C ARG A 85 8.20 -4.47 -11.14
N ASP A 86 7.22 -3.68 -11.57
CA ASP A 86 7.16 -3.14 -12.92
C ASP A 86 7.36 -1.62 -12.92
N GLU A 87 7.64 -1.06 -14.09
CA GLU A 87 7.67 0.38 -14.33
C GLU A 87 6.62 0.76 -15.37
N LEU A 88 5.74 1.70 -15.00
CA LEU A 88 4.71 2.27 -15.85
C LEU A 88 5.10 3.70 -16.21
N ARG A 89 5.15 4.00 -17.50
CA ARG A 89 5.36 5.36 -18.02
C ARG A 89 4.18 5.79 -18.87
N LEU A 90 3.72 7.02 -18.65
CA LEU A 90 2.72 7.62 -19.52
C LEU A 90 3.42 8.13 -20.78
N SER A 91 3.19 7.47 -21.91
CA SER A 91 3.80 7.84 -23.20
C SER A 91 2.99 8.87 -23.99
N SER A 92 1.67 8.93 -23.80
CA SER A 92 0.77 9.86 -24.48
C SER A 92 -0.25 10.43 -23.49
N PRO A 93 -0.05 11.66 -22.99
CA PRO A 93 -0.91 12.30 -21.98
C PRO A 93 -2.25 12.80 -22.53
N GLY A 94 -2.59 12.46 -23.78
CA GLY A 94 -3.81 12.90 -24.46
C GLY A 94 -3.67 14.25 -25.15
N PRO A 95 -4.51 14.54 -26.17
CA PRO A 95 -4.34 15.72 -27.03
C PRO A 95 -4.63 17.06 -26.33
N CYS A 96 -5.29 17.04 -25.17
CA CYS A 96 -5.69 18.23 -24.44
C CYS A 96 -4.64 18.73 -23.43
N VAL A 97 -3.57 17.98 -23.19
CA VAL A 97 -2.55 18.31 -22.19
C VAL A 97 -1.36 18.95 -22.88
N THR A 98 -1.32 20.29 -22.91
CA THR A 98 -0.30 21.06 -23.65
C THR A 98 1.05 21.18 -22.93
N ASN A 99 1.10 20.88 -21.63
CA ASN A 99 2.33 20.91 -20.83
C ASN A 99 2.36 19.71 -19.88
N ALA A 100 2.38 18.51 -20.47
CA ALA A 100 2.34 17.29 -19.70
C ALA A 100 3.67 17.06 -18.96
N PRO A 101 3.65 16.82 -17.64
CA PRO A 101 4.83 16.37 -16.93
C PRO A 101 5.20 14.94 -17.35
N GLU A 102 6.46 14.55 -17.15
CA GLU A 102 6.83 13.14 -17.19
C GLU A 102 6.12 12.40 -16.06
N VAL A 103 5.33 11.38 -16.39
CA VAL A 103 4.64 10.53 -15.42
C VAL A 103 5.25 9.14 -15.46
N CYS A 104 5.90 8.76 -14.37
CA CYS A 104 6.54 7.46 -14.20
C CYS A 104 6.25 6.89 -12.81
N TYR A 105 5.77 5.65 -12.75
CA TYR A 105 5.53 4.90 -11.52
C TYR A 105 6.18 3.53 -11.55
N GLN A 106 6.74 3.13 -10.42
CA GLN A 106 7.07 1.74 -10.11
C GLN A 106 5.88 1.11 -9.40
N VAL A 107 5.56 -0.14 -9.77
CA VAL A 107 4.42 -0.88 -9.24
C VAL A 107 4.90 -2.16 -8.61
N GLY A 108 4.63 -2.34 -7.32
CA GLY A 108 4.89 -3.59 -6.61
C GLY A 108 3.61 -4.41 -6.51
N PHE A 109 3.68 -5.70 -6.87
CA PHE A 109 2.56 -6.62 -6.83
C PHE A 109 2.73 -7.61 -5.67
N TYR A 110 1.71 -7.74 -4.84
CA TYR A 110 1.66 -8.66 -3.70
C TYR A 110 0.41 -9.52 -3.86
N GLU A 111 0.63 -10.80 -4.15
CA GLU A 111 -0.46 -11.72 -4.46
C GLU A 111 -0.39 -12.96 -3.59
N PHE A 112 -1.57 -13.39 -3.13
CA PHE A 112 -1.73 -14.64 -2.41
C PHE A 112 -3.13 -15.20 -2.65
N THR A 113 -3.26 -16.50 -2.49
CA THR A 113 -4.55 -17.18 -2.53
C THR A 113 -4.98 -17.52 -1.11
N VAL A 114 -6.26 -17.34 -0.82
CA VAL A 114 -6.86 -17.66 0.47
C VAL A 114 -8.20 -18.36 0.26
N GLU A 115 -8.51 -19.26 1.17
CA GLU A 115 -9.80 -19.91 1.26
C GLU A 115 -10.55 -19.35 2.47
N LEU A 116 -11.76 -18.85 2.24
CA LEU A 116 -12.58 -18.22 3.25
C LEU A 116 -13.89 -19.00 3.38
N PRO A 117 -14.35 -19.29 4.60
CA PRO A 117 -15.67 -19.88 4.82
C PRO A 117 -16.79 -19.04 4.21
N GLU A 118 -17.97 -19.64 4.03
CA GLU A 118 -19.16 -18.87 3.67
C GLU A 118 -19.49 -17.84 4.77
N SER A 119 -19.91 -16.64 4.36
CA SER A 119 -20.25 -15.54 5.25
C SER A 119 -21.45 -14.77 4.73
N LEU A 120 -22.47 -14.61 5.57
CA LEU A 120 -23.68 -13.84 5.24
C LEU A 120 -23.36 -12.38 4.91
N ASN A 121 -22.36 -11.79 5.57
CA ASN A 121 -21.98 -10.38 5.38
C ASN A 121 -20.69 -10.20 4.59
N GLY A 122 -19.96 -11.28 4.29
CA GLY A 122 -18.69 -11.26 3.58
C GLY A 122 -17.48 -10.84 4.43
N TYR A 123 -16.46 -10.30 3.77
CA TYR A 123 -15.15 -9.98 4.36
C TYR A 123 -14.60 -8.65 3.85
N THR A 124 -13.74 -8.02 4.66
CA THR A 124 -12.92 -6.88 4.24
C THR A 124 -11.47 -7.29 4.29
N VAL A 125 -10.78 -7.18 3.15
CA VAL A 125 -9.32 -7.30 3.06
C VAL A 125 -8.73 -5.92 3.24
N SER A 126 -7.66 -5.78 4.03
CA SER A 126 -7.05 -4.50 4.34
C SER A 126 -5.53 -4.55 4.34
N TYR A 127 -4.91 -3.54 3.75
CA TYR A 127 -3.51 -3.19 3.92
C TYR A 127 -3.41 -1.75 4.39
N GLN A 128 -2.58 -1.52 5.41
CA GLN A 128 -2.31 -0.18 5.93
C GLN A 128 -0.82 0.09 5.87
N ARG A 129 -0.46 1.30 5.43
CA ARG A 129 0.90 1.80 5.51
C ARG A 129 0.91 3.19 6.11
N CYS A 130 1.95 3.45 6.88
CA CYS A 130 2.25 4.82 7.19
C CYS A 130 2.69 5.55 5.93
N CYS A 131 2.14 6.76 5.87
CA CYS A 131 2.56 7.87 5.06
C CYS A 131 2.25 7.76 3.57
N ARG A 132 1.50 8.74 3.11
CA ARG A 132 1.37 9.13 1.71
C ARG A 132 2.55 10.04 1.33
N ILE A 133 2.64 10.37 0.05
CA ILE A 133 3.57 11.42 -0.41
C ILE A 133 3.24 12.78 0.23
N PHE A 134 4.27 13.62 0.38
CA PHE A 134 4.09 15.02 0.76
C PHE A 134 3.49 15.83 -0.40
N GLY A 135 2.81 16.93 -0.08
CA GLY A 135 2.31 17.88 -1.08
C GLY A 135 0.98 17.50 -1.74
N ILE A 136 0.23 16.55 -1.19
CA ILE A 136 -1.15 16.29 -1.65
C ILE A 136 -2.03 17.49 -1.27
N ASN A 137 -2.47 18.26 -2.28
CA ASN A 137 -3.14 19.56 -2.11
C ASN A 137 -4.40 19.52 -1.23
N ASN A 138 -5.15 18.41 -1.22
CA ASN A 138 -6.39 18.25 -0.46
C ASN A 138 -6.23 17.52 0.88
N LEU A 139 -4.99 17.37 1.38
CA LEU A 139 -4.71 16.71 2.65
C LEU A 139 -3.79 17.55 3.54
N ILE A 140 -4.25 17.87 4.75
CA ILE A 140 -3.42 18.48 5.79
C ILE A 140 -2.38 17.46 6.25
N ASN A 141 -1.11 17.85 6.29
CA ASN A 141 0.01 16.98 6.66
C ASN A 141 -0.02 15.64 5.89
N SER A 142 -0.11 15.71 4.56
CA SER A 142 -0.18 14.54 3.68
C SER A 142 0.96 13.53 3.89
N GLY A 143 2.18 14.02 4.11
CA GLY A 143 3.35 13.18 4.41
C GLY A 143 3.26 12.42 5.75
N GLY A 144 2.46 12.91 6.71
CA GLY A 144 2.18 12.22 7.97
C GLY A 144 0.87 11.40 7.96
N SER A 145 0.10 11.46 6.88
CA SER A 145 -1.19 10.79 6.77
C SER A 145 -1.04 9.36 6.27
N GLY A 146 -1.70 8.40 6.90
CA GLY A 146 -1.70 7.00 6.46
C GLY A 146 -2.48 6.76 5.16
N ALA A 147 -2.26 5.58 4.58
CA ALA A 147 -3.10 5.04 3.52
C ALA A 147 -3.64 3.67 3.94
N THR A 148 -4.92 3.44 3.69
CA THR A 148 -5.58 2.14 3.86
C THR A 148 -6.17 1.76 2.52
N TYR A 149 -5.80 0.59 2.01
CA TYR A 149 -6.31 0.01 0.78
C TYR A 149 -7.15 -1.19 1.16
N LEU A 150 -8.38 -1.24 0.65
CA LEU A 150 -9.39 -2.21 1.03
C LEU A 150 -9.92 -2.91 -0.20
N ALA A 151 -10.27 -4.18 -0.04
CA ALA A 151 -11.18 -4.87 -0.95
C ALA A 151 -12.34 -5.47 -0.17
N ASP A 152 -13.55 -5.27 -0.69
CA ASP A 152 -14.79 -5.73 -0.07
C ASP A 152 -15.29 -6.98 -0.79
N ILE A 153 -15.18 -8.13 -0.12
CA ILE A 153 -15.79 -9.38 -0.57
C ILE A 153 -17.24 -9.36 -0.05
N PRO A 154 -18.25 -9.45 -0.94
CA PRO A 154 -19.65 -9.46 -0.55
C PRO A 154 -20.01 -10.76 0.16
N GLY A 155 -21.04 -10.71 0.99
CA GLY A 155 -21.66 -11.91 1.55
C GLY A 155 -22.69 -12.51 0.60
N THR A 156 -23.44 -13.48 1.12
CA THR A 156 -24.51 -14.16 0.38
C THR A 156 -25.90 -13.54 0.55
N ASN A 157 -26.04 -12.51 1.39
CA ASN A 157 -27.29 -11.76 1.62
C ASN A 157 -27.43 -10.51 0.74
#